data_AF-A0A336MNJ3-F1
#
_entry.id   AF-A0A336MNJ3-F1
#
_cell.length_a   1.000
_cell.length_b   1.000
_cell.length_c   1.000
_cell.angle_alpha   90.00
_cell.angle_beta   90.00
_cell.angle_gamma   90.00
#
_symmetry.space_group_name_H-M   'P 1'
#
loop_
_entity.id
_entity.type
_entity.pdbx_description
1 polymer ?
#
loop_
_entity_poly.entity_id
_entity_poly.type
_entity_poly.pdbx_seq_one_letter_code
_entity_poly.pdbx_strand_id
1 'polypeptide(L)'
;ANWFWGDPPALDPPLCGNSSGAGTCPPDYVCLQGFGPNPNYGYTSFDTFAWAFLSAFRLMTQDYWENLYQLVLRSAGPWHMLFFIVIIFLGSFYLVNLILAIVAMSYDELQKKAEEEEAAEEEALRVRKE
;
A
#
# COMPACT_ATOMS: atom_id res chain seq x y z
N ALA A 1 -20.64 20.59 15.09
CA ALA A 1 -19.49 19.99 15.79
C ALA A 1 -18.34 20.98 15.73
N ASN A 2 -17.60 21.20 16.82
CA ASN A 2 -16.63 22.32 16.95
C ASN A 2 -15.22 21.97 16.42
N TRP A 3 -15.17 21.40 15.21
CA TRP A 3 -13.94 20.93 14.59
C TRP A 3 -13.29 22.07 13.83
N PHE A 4 -11.95 22.11 13.82
CA PHE A 4 -11.25 22.98 12.91
C PHE A 4 -11.39 22.42 11.49
N TRP A 5 -11.92 23.23 10.59
CA TRP A 5 -11.92 22.97 9.16
C TRP A 5 -10.91 23.92 8.53
N GLY A 6 -10.00 23.37 7.72
CA GLY A 6 -9.04 24.21 6.99
C GLY A 6 -9.73 25.14 5.99
N ASP A 7 -9.01 26.17 5.54
CA ASP A 7 -9.45 27.07 4.47
C ASP A 7 -8.58 26.86 3.21
N PRO A 8 -9.14 26.41 2.07
CA PRO A 8 -10.54 26.04 1.84
C PRO A 8 -10.93 24.74 2.56
N PRO A 9 -12.24 24.54 2.84
CA PRO A 9 -12.72 23.35 3.53
C PRO A 9 -12.46 22.08 2.70
N ALA A 10 -11.68 21.18 3.30
CA ALA A 10 -11.42 19.84 2.77
C ALA A 10 -12.53 18.86 3.20
N LEU A 11 -12.54 17.67 2.57
CA LEU A 11 -13.47 16.58 2.89
C LEU A 11 -13.35 16.14 4.36
N ASP A 12 -12.11 16.07 4.87
CA ASP A 12 -11.79 15.66 6.23
C ASP A 12 -11.10 16.81 7.00
N PRO A 13 -11.33 16.92 8.32
CA PRO A 13 -10.60 17.88 9.16
C PRO A 13 -9.10 17.52 9.20
N PRO A 14 -8.19 18.51 9.21
CA PRO A 14 -6.76 18.23 9.22
C PRO A 14 -6.34 17.55 10.52
N LEU A 15 -5.56 16.48 10.40
CA LEU A 15 -4.98 15.80 11.57
C LEU A 15 -3.97 16.70 12.30
N CYS A 16 -3.83 16.45 13.60
CA CYS A 16 -2.88 17.12 14.48
C CYS A 16 -2.17 16.09 15.36
N GLY A 17 -1.08 16.49 16.00
CA GLY A 17 -0.37 15.66 16.97
C GLY A 17 0.31 16.48 18.05
N ASN A 18 0.48 15.88 19.22
CA ASN A 18 1.20 16.49 20.35
C ASN A 18 2.71 16.20 20.33
N SER A 19 3.18 15.35 19.41
CA SER A 19 4.60 15.03 19.22
C SER A 19 5.36 16.20 18.59
N SER A 20 6.65 16.31 18.91
CA SER A 20 7.53 17.29 18.26
C SER A 20 7.58 17.05 16.74
N GLY A 21 7.31 18.09 15.96
CA GLY A 21 7.28 18.04 14.50
C GLY A 21 5.99 17.45 13.90
N ALA A 22 5.00 17.10 14.70
CA ALA A 22 3.66 16.76 14.21
C ALA A 22 2.87 18.03 13.81
N GLY A 23 1.72 17.85 13.17
CA GLY A 23 0.83 18.93 12.77
C GLY A 23 0.28 19.67 13.99
N THR A 24 0.48 20.99 14.00
CA THR A 24 -0.02 21.86 15.07
C THR A 24 -1.45 22.33 14.81
N CYS A 25 -2.16 22.63 15.88
CA CYS A 25 -3.45 23.31 15.84
C CYS A 25 -3.25 24.84 15.84
N PRO A 26 -4.19 25.60 15.23
CA PRO A 26 -4.22 27.05 15.37
C PRO A 26 -4.51 27.48 16.82
N PRO A 27 -4.32 28.79 17.16
CA PRO A 27 -4.69 29.31 18.47
C PRO A 27 -6.14 28.97 18.82
N ASP A 28 -6.41 28.73 20.10
CA ASP A 28 -7.72 28.32 20.66
C ASP A 28 -8.23 26.93 20.27
N TYR A 29 -7.43 26.12 19.55
CA TYR A 29 -7.71 24.72 19.28
C TYR A 29 -6.70 23.81 19.98
N VAL A 30 -7.19 22.68 20.50
CA VAL A 30 -6.37 21.65 21.15
C VAL A 30 -6.50 20.32 20.41
N CYS A 31 -5.38 19.61 20.29
CA CYS A 31 -5.37 18.31 19.65
C CYS A 31 -5.86 17.22 20.60
N LEU A 32 -6.96 16.54 20.25
CA LEU A 32 -7.58 15.49 21.05
C LEU A 32 -7.69 14.20 20.23
N GLN A 33 -7.15 13.11 20.77
CA GLN A 33 -7.24 11.78 20.18
C GLN A 33 -8.57 11.10 20.55
N GLY A 34 -9.10 10.26 19.65
CA GLY A 34 -10.27 9.42 19.92
C GLY A 34 -11.62 10.10 19.67
N PHE A 35 -11.62 11.36 19.25
CA PHE A 35 -12.80 12.04 18.75
C PHE A 35 -12.76 12.03 17.23
N GLY A 36 -13.94 11.92 16.61
CA GLY A 36 -14.13 12.07 15.15
C GLY A 36 -14.11 10.79 14.33
N PRO A 37 -14.53 10.88 13.06
CA PRO A 37 -14.34 9.80 12.10
C PRO A 37 -12.87 9.74 11.65
N ASN A 38 -12.43 8.54 11.30
CA ASN A 38 -11.16 8.35 10.61
C ASN A 38 -11.22 8.94 9.18
N PRO A 39 -10.08 9.37 8.61
CA PRO A 39 -10.04 9.94 7.25
C PRO A 39 -10.57 8.99 6.18
N ASN A 40 -10.92 9.56 5.02
CA ASN A 40 -11.38 8.82 3.84
C ASN A 40 -12.62 7.96 4.16
N TYR A 41 -13.68 8.58 4.69
CA TYR A 41 -14.93 7.92 5.09
C TYR A 41 -14.76 6.81 6.15
N GLY A 42 -13.70 6.88 6.94
CA GLY A 42 -13.39 5.88 7.97
C GLY A 42 -12.51 4.71 7.50
N TYR A 43 -12.16 4.65 6.21
CA TYR A 43 -11.40 3.53 5.64
C TYR A 43 -9.91 3.58 5.90
N THR A 44 -9.37 4.74 6.30
CA THR A 44 -7.95 4.90 6.59
C THR A 44 -7.71 4.93 8.09
N SER A 45 -7.37 3.79 8.68
CA SER A 45 -7.11 3.66 10.13
C SER A 45 -6.21 2.47 10.47
N PHE A 46 -5.65 2.50 11.69
CA PHE A 46 -4.88 1.40 12.28
C PHE A 46 -5.53 0.86 13.57
N ASP A 47 -6.81 1.18 13.80
CA ASP A 47 -7.50 0.89 15.07
C ASP A 47 -7.87 -0.59 15.23
N THR A 48 -8.04 -1.30 14.12
CA THR A 48 -8.35 -2.74 14.10
C THR A 48 -7.39 -3.47 13.16
N PHE A 49 -7.22 -4.77 13.40
CA PHE A 49 -6.33 -5.60 12.58
C PHE A 49 -6.69 -5.58 11.09
N ALA A 50 -7.98 -5.63 10.74
CA ALA A 50 -8.40 -5.66 9.33
C ALA A 50 -8.08 -4.35 8.59
N TRP A 51 -8.36 -3.19 9.20
CA TRP A 51 -8.04 -1.89 8.60
C TRP A 51 -6.53 -1.62 8.57
N ALA A 52 -5.80 -2.07 9.59
CA ALA A 52 -4.34 -2.02 9.61
C ALA A 52 -3.74 -2.89 8.51
N PHE A 53 -4.26 -4.11 8.30
CA PHE A 53 -3.85 -5.00 7.22
C PHE A 53 -4.13 -4.40 5.85
N LEU A 54 -5.32 -3.81 5.64
CA LEU A 54 -5.65 -3.11 4.39
C LEU A 54 -4.68 -1.94 4.14
N SER A 55 -4.39 -1.15 5.16
CA SER A 55 -3.43 -0.03 5.08
C SER A 55 -2.00 -0.52 4.78
N ALA A 56 -1.58 -1.64 5.37
CA ALA A 56 -0.31 -2.28 5.07
C ALA A 56 -0.26 -2.82 3.63
N PHE A 57 -1.34 -3.45 3.15
CA PHE A 57 -1.46 -3.90 1.77
C PHE A 57 -1.33 -2.74 0.77
N ARG A 58 -2.05 -1.65 1.03
CA ARG A 58 -1.92 -0.40 0.24
C ARG A 58 -0.48 0.12 0.19
N LEU A 59 0.26 0.02 1.29
CA LEU A 59 1.68 0.39 1.34
C LEU A 59 2.56 -0.55 0.51
N MET A 60 2.30 -1.87 0.55
CA MET A 60 3.04 -2.85 -0.25
C MET A 60 2.87 -2.61 -1.76
N THR A 61 1.66 -2.28 -2.20
CA THR A 61 1.34 -1.99 -3.61
C THR A 61 1.69 -0.57 -4.04
N GLN A 62 2.12 0.29 -3.12
CA GLN A 62 2.41 1.70 -3.37
C GLN A 62 1.23 2.47 -3.97
N ASP A 63 -0.01 2.13 -3.57
CA ASP A 63 -1.22 2.79 -4.08
C ASP A 63 -1.61 4.00 -3.22
N TYR A 64 -1.47 5.20 -3.79
CA TYR A 64 -1.74 6.48 -3.12
C TYR A 64 -1.10 6.59 -1.72
N TRP A 65 0.05 5.94 -1.52
CA TRP A 65 0.64 5.71 -0.20
C TRP A 65 1.16 6.99 0.47
N GLU A 66 1.53 7.99 -0.33
CA GLU A 66 2.06 9.27 0.12
C GLU A 66 1.03 10.05 0.95
N ASN A 67 -0.26 9.90 0.63
CA ASN A 67 -1.34 10.48 1.42
C ASN A 67 -1.40 9.83 2.82
N LEU A 68 -1.32 8.50 2.90
CA LEU A 68 -1.26 7.78 4.19
C LEU A 68 0.00 8.17 4.98
N TYR A 69 1.15 8.26 4.30
CA TYR A 69 2.40 8.71 4.88
C TYR A 69 2.29 10.11 5.50
N GLN A 70 1.75 11.08 4.76
CA GLN A 70 1.56 12.45 5.25
C GLN A 70 0.59 12.49 6.44
N LEU A 71 -0.50 11.73 6.41
CA LEU A 71 -1.46 11.65 7.52
C LEU A 71 -0.81 11.13 8.80
N VAL A 72 -0.02 10.04 8.72
CA VAL A 72 0.66 9.46 9.88
C VAL A 72 1.75 10.38 10.42
N LEU A 73 2.56 10.99 9.56
CA LEU A 73 3.59 11.94 10.02
C LEU A 73 2.97 13.17 10.66
N ARG A 74 1.85 13.64 10.12
CA ARG A 74 1.14 14.80 10.67
C ARG A 74 0.50 14.51 12.03
N SER A 75 0.04 13.28 12.29
CA SER A 75 -0.56 12.92 13.58
C SER A 75 0.44 12.41 14.62
N ALA A 76 1.41 11.60 14.22
CA ALA A 76 2.32 10.91 15.13
C ALA A 76 3.72 11.55 15.20
N GLY A 77 4.09 12.35 14.19
CA GLY A 77 5.37 13.05 14.10
C GLY A 77 6.38 12.40 13.14
N PRO A 78 7.46 13.13 12.81
CA PRO A 78 8.40 12.79 11.73
C PRO A 78 9.23 11.53 11.98
N TRP A 79 9.42 11.11 13.22
CA TRP A 79 10.21 9.90 13.53
C TRP A 79 9.61 8.62 12.92
N HIS A 80 8.30 8.61 12.69
CA HIS A 80 7.59 7.49 12.05
C HIS A 80 7.95 7.30 10.57
N MET A 81 8.75 8.20 9.97
CA MET A 81 9.34 7.97 8.64
C MET A 81 10.06 6.62 8.54
N LEU A 82 10.73 6.18 9.61
CA LEU A 82 11.47 4.92 9.64
C LEU A 82 10.57 3.71 9.38
N PHE A 83 9.34 3.72 9.90
CA PHE A 83 8.35 2.66 9.64
C PHE A 83 8.02 2.55 8.15
N PHE A 84 7.80 3.68 7.47
CA PHE A 84 7.51 3.71 6.04
C PHE A 84 8.71 3.30 5.20
N ILE A 85 9.92 3.74 5.56
CA ILE A 85 11.15 3.32 4.88
C ILE A 85 11.27 1.79 4.94
N VAL A 86 11.13 1.19 6.12
CA VAL A 86 11.21 -0.27 6.30
C VAL A 86 10.16 -0.97 5.43
N ILE A 87 8.89 -0.57 5.48
CA ILE A 87 7.82 -1.24 4.71
C ILE A 87 7.99 -1.06 3.20
N ILE A 88 8.38 0.12 2.73
CA ILE A 88 8.53 0.36 1.28
C ILE A 88 9.77 -0.38 0.75
N PHE A 89 10.89 -0.35 1.48
CA PHE A 89 12.11 -1.03 1.02
C PHE A 89 12.01 -2.55 1.15
N LEU A 90 11.56 -3.06 2.30
CA LEU A 90 11.47 -4.51 2.53
C LEU A 90 10.19 -5.13 1.99
N GLY A 91 9.08 -4.41 1.94
CA GLY A 91 7.81 -4.93 1.43
C GLY A 91 7.75 -4.90 -0.09
N SER A 92 7.83 -3.71 -0.68
CA SER A 92 7.58 -3.56 -2.13
C SER A 92 8.69 -4.19 -2.98
N PHE A 93 9.97 -3.92 -2.71
CA PHE A 93 11.03 -4.51 -3.54
C PHE A 93 11.14 -6.02 -3.35
N TYR A 94 11.05 -6.54 -2.13
CA TYR A 94 11.16 -7.98 -1.91
C TYR A 94 9.97 -8.73 -2.50
N LEU A 95 8.73 -8.30 -2.22
CA LEU A 95 7.54 -9.02 -2.68
C LEU A 95 7.36 -8.92 -4.19
N VAL A 96 7.59 -7.74 -4.80
CA VAL A 96 7.50 -7.60 -6.26
C VAL A 96 8.57 -8.43 -6.95
N ASN A 97 9.81 -8.40 -6.47
CA ASN A 97 10.88 -9.21 -7.08
C ASN A 97 10.63 -10.71 -6.92
N LEU A 98 10.04 -11.15 -5.80
CA LEU A 98 9.65 -12.54 -5.59
C LEU A 98 8.50 -12.96 -6.51
N ILE A 99 7.47 -12.12 -6.67
CA ILE A 99 6.37 -12.38 -7.61
C ILE A 99 6.90 -12.44 -9.05
N LEU A 100 7.74 -11.48 -9.47
CA LEU A 100 8.35 -11.47 -10.80
C LEU A 100 9.16 -12.73 -11.07
N ALA A 101 9.95 -13.20 -10.09
CA ALA A 101 10.71 -14.44 -10.22
C ALA A 101 9.79 -15.66 -10.38
N ILE A 102 8.72 -15.76 -9.60
CA ILE A 102 7.76 -16.86 -9.70
C ILE A 102 7.05 -16.84 -11.06
N VAL A 103 6.60 -15.67 -11.52
CA VAL A 103 5.94 -15.53 -12.81
C VAL A 103 6.90 -15.93 -13.94
N ALA A 104 8.15 -15.48 -13.90
CA ALA A 104 9.16 -15.87 -14.89
C ALA A 104 9.39 -17.39 -14.93
N MET A 105 9.59 -18.03 -13.78
CA MET A 105 9.76 -19.49 -13.71
C MET A 105 8.54 -20.24 -14.26
N SER A 106 7.34 -19.78 -13.94
CA SER A 106 6.10 -20.41 -14.45
C SER A 106 5.93 -20.20 -15.95
N TYR A 107 6.33 -19.04 -16.47
CA TYR A 107 6.28 -18.73 -17.90
C TYR A 107 7.26 -19.60 -18.69
N ASP A 108 8.50 -19.75 -18.21
CA ASP A 108 9.52 -20.61 -18.82
C ASP A 108 9.07 -22.07 -18.84
N GLU A 109 8.44 -22.56 -17.76
CA GLU A 109 7.91 -23.94 -17.70
C GLU A 109 6.78 -24.16 -18.71
N LEU A 110 5.87 -23.19 -18.85
CA LEU A 110 4.77 -23.25 -19.80
C LEU A 110 5.26 -23.20 -21.25
N GLN A 111 6.23 -22.34 -21.56
CA GLN A 111 6.79 -22.23 -22.91
C GLN A 111 7.48 -23.54 -23.31
N LYS A 112 8.29 -24.12 -22.42
CA LYS A 112 8.96 -25.40 -22.68
C LYS A 112 7.96 -26.53 -22.95
N LYS A 113 6.85 -26.61 -22.20
CA LYS A 113 5.80 -27.61 -22.44
C LYS A 113 5.11 -27.42 -23.79
N ALA A 114 4.84 -26.18 -24.17
CA ALA A 114 4.24 -25.88 -25.47
C ALA A 114 5.17 -26.28 -26.63
N GLU A 115 6.47 -25.99 -26.53
CA GLU A 115 7.47 -26.41 -27.53
C GLU A 115 7.58 -27.93 -27.62
N GLU A 116 7.54 -28.65 -26.49
CA GLU A 116 7.56 -30.12 -26.47
C GLU A 116 6.29 -30.74 -27.09
N GLU A 117 5.12 -30.14 -26.85
CA GLU A 117 3.84 -30.58 -27.43
C GLU A 117 3.79 -30.35 -28.95
N GLU A 118 4.24 -29.18 -29.42
CA GLU A 118 4.34 -28.88 -30.85
C GLU A 118 5.29 -29.85 -31.57
N ALA A 119 6.45 -30.15 -30.98
CA ALA A 119 7.38 -31.12 -31.55
C ALA A 119 6.80 -32.55 -31.63
N ALA A 120 6.03 -32.96 -30.62
CA ALA A 120 5.35 -34.26 -30.61
C ALA A 120 4.22 -34.34 -31.65
N GLU A 121 3.46 -33.25 -31.84
CA GLU A 121 2.44 -33.17 -32.88
C GLU A 121 3.05 -33.19 -34.29
N GLU A 122 4.14 -32.47 -34.53
CA GLU A 122 4.87 -32.49 -35.80
C GLU A 122 5.40 -33.90 -36.12
N GLU A 123 5.96 -34.60 -35.14
CA GLU A 123 6.44 -35.97 -35.31
C GLU A 123 5.28 -36.94 -35.60
N ALA A 124 4.18 -36.85 -34.86
CA ALA A 124 3.00 -37.67 -35.11
C ALA A 124 2.42 -37.44 -36.51
N LEU A 125 2.39 -36.19 -36.98
CA LEU A 125 1.94 -35.82 -38.31
C LEU A 125 2.90 -36.29 -39.41
N ARG A 126 4.22 -36.30 -39.14
CA ARG A 126 5.24 -36.86 -40.04
C ARG A 126 5.04 -38.36 -40.21
N VAL A 127 4.92 -39.12 -39.11
CA VAL A 127 4.68 -40.58 -39.15
C VAL A 127 3.37 -40.92 -39.87
N ARG A 128 2.33 -40.07 -39.74
CA ARG A 128 1.04 -40.29 -40.42
C ARG A 128 1.07 -40.05 -41.93
N LYS A 129 2.08 -39.35 -42.44
CA LYS A 129 2.25 -39.03 -43.87
C LYS A 129 3.16 -40.03 -44.61
N GLU A 130 3.90 -40.87 -43.88
CA GLU A 130 4.67 -42.00 -44.40
C GLU A 130 3.80 -43.26 -44.52
#